data_AF-A0A672FMV6-F1
#
_entry.id   AF-A0A672FMV6-F1
#
_cell.length_a   1.000
_cell.length_b   1.000
_cell.length_c   1.000
_cell.angle_alpha   90.00
_cell.angle_beta   90.00
_cell.angle_gamma   90.00
#
_symmetry.space_group_name_H-M   'P 1'
#
loop_
_entity.id
_entity.type
_entity.pdbx_description
1 polymer ?
#
loop_
_entity_poly.entity_id
_entity_poly.type
_entity_poly.pdbx_seq_one_letter_code
_entity_poly.pdbx_strand_id
1 'polypeptide(L)' 'MGDKGQRGRMVSRSNLVLLSLLACFGEGAFAQIRYSVPEEVEEGTVVGNVAKDLGLDVASLTDRRFRVVSGSKDA' A
#
# COMPACT_ATOMS: atom_id res chain seq x y z
N MET A 1 56.30 -15.11 3.46
CA MET A 1 55.31 -15.22 4.55
C MET A 1 54.93 -13.80 4.94
N GLY A 2 53.75 -13.25 4.74
CA GLY A 2 52.47 -13.70 4.26
C GLY A 2 51.50 -12.66 4.79
N ASP A 3 50.86 -11.90 3.91
CA ASP A 3 49.68 -11.13 4.31
C ASP A 3 48.68 -11.15 3.15
N LYS A 4 47.68 -12.00 3.31
CA LYS A 4 46.48 -12.04 2.50
C LYS A 4 45.33 -12.17 3.46
N GLY A 5 44.48 -11.15 3.46
CA GLY A 5 43.06 -11.38 3.64
C GLY A 5 42.45 -10.55 4.73
N GLN A 6 42.06 -9.33 4.37
CA GLN A 6 40.87 -8.72 4.96
C GLN A 6 40.03 -8.11 3.85
N ARG A 7 39.43 -9.00 3.05
CA ARG A 7 38.35 -8.66 2.10
C ARG A 7 37.01 -8.75 2.84
N GLY A 8 36.92 -8.11 4.00
CA GLY A 8 35.66 -7.91 4.70
C GLY A 8 34.82 -6.97 3.85
N ARG A 9 33.79 -7.51 3.19
CA ARG A 9 32.83 -6.76 2.36
C ARG A 9 32.25 -5.61 3.18
N MET A 10 32.84 -4.43 3.03
CA MET A 10 32.32 -3.18 3.54
C MET A 10 31.07 -2.88 2.74
N VAL A 11 29.91 -3.29 3.25
CA VAL A 11 28.64 -2.72 2.80
C VAL A 11 28.82 -1.22 3.02
N SER A 12 29.02 -0.48 1.93
CA SER A 12 29.29 0.95 1.99
C SER A 12 28.21 1.59 2.86
N ARG A 13 28.61 2.42 3.82
CA ARG A 13 27.68 3.13 4.72
C ARG A 13 26.57 3.83 3.91
N SER A 14 26.90 4.32 2.72
CA SER A 14 25.96 4.88 1.74
C SER A 14 24.88 3.90 1.27
N ASN A 15 25.20 2.62 1.08
CA ASN A 15 24.22 1.59 0.70
C ASN A 15 23.28 1.26 1.86
N LEU A 16 23.78 1.29 3.10
CA LEU A 16 22.95 1.15 4.30
C LEU A 16 21.96 2.33 4.42
N VAL A 17 22.42 3.56 4.18
CA VAL A 17 21.56 4.74 4.17
C VAL A 17 20.53 4.67 3.04
N LEU A 18 20.93 4.26 1.84
CA LEU A 18 20.03 4.11 0.70
C LEU A 18 18.97 3.02 0.93
N LEU A 19 19.37 1.87 1.48
CA LEU A 19 18.45 0.79 1.86
C LEU A 19 17.50 1.24 2.96
N SER A 20 17.98 2.00 3.95
CA SER A 20 17.14 2.55 5.02
C SER A 20 16.12 3.55 4.46
N LEU A 21 16.52 4.43 3.54
CA LEU A 21 15.60 5.34 2.84
C LEU A 21 14.56 4.56 2.04
N LEU A 22 14.98 3.60 1.21
CA LEU A 22 14.08 2.76 0.41
C LEU A 22 13.06 2.01 1.27
N ALA A 23 13.49 1.48 2.43
CA ALA A 23 12.59 0.82 3.37
C ALA A 23 11.58 1.79 3.99
N CYS A 24 11.99 3.02 4.34
CA CYS A 24 11.09 4.05 4.87
C CYS A 24 10.02 4.51 3.87
N PHE A 25 10.31 4.48 2.57
CA PHE A 25 9.33 4.81 1.52
C PHE A 25 8.54 3.58 1.02
N GLY A 26 8.90 2.38 1.45
CA GLY A 26 8.36 1.10 0.97
C GLY A 26 7.15 0.57 1.73
N GLU A 27 6.67 1.28 2.75
CA GLU A 27 5.44 0.94 3.45
C GLU A 27 4.23 1.23 2.53
N GLY A 28 3.91 0.27 1.66
CA GLY A 28 2.71 0.31 0.85
C GLY A 28 1.48 0.45 1.76
N ALA A 29 0.63 1.43 1.47
CA ALA A 29 -0.60 1.65 2.22
C ALA A 29 -1.53 0.43 2.07
N PHE A 30 -1.55 -0.45 3.07
CA PHE A 30 -2.45 -1.60 3.13
C PHE A 30 -3.73 -1.18 3.85
N ALA A 31 -4.71 -0.69 3.09
CA ALA A 31 -6.04 -0.38 3.62
C ALA A 31 -7.04 -1.46 3.20
N GLN A 32 -7.19 -2.50 4.02
CA GLN A 32 -8.21 -3.53 3.80
C GLN A 32 -9.47 -3.20 4.60
N ILE A 33 -10.58 -2.93 3.89
CA ILE A 33 -11.90 -2.70 4.50
C ILE A 33 -12.80 -3.90 4.19
N ARG A 34 -13.55 -4.37 5.20
CA ARG A 34 -14.49 -5.48 5.07
C ARG A 34 -15.88 -5.05 5.55
N TYR A 35 -16.87 -5.18 4.69
CA TYR A 35 -18.28 -5.04 5.04
C TYR A 35 -18.94 -6.42 5.05
N SER A 36 -19.96 -6.58 5.89
CA SER A 36 -20.83 -7.77 5.94
C SER A 36 -22.26 -7.31 5.68
N VAL A 37 -22.96 -8.00 4.80
CA VAL A 37 -24.35 -7.71 4.42
C VAL A 37 -25.12 -9.04 4.42
N PRO A 38 -26.39 -9.07 4.87
CA PRO A 38 -27.19 -10.29 4.77
C PRO A 38 -27.42 -10.68 3.30
N GLU A 39 -27.64 -11.97 3.06
CA GLU A 39 -27.76 -12.51 1.70
C GLU A 39 -29.04 -12.04 0.96
N GLU A 40 -30.11 -11.76 1.70
CA GLU A 40 -31.43 -11.39 1.17
C GLU A 40 -31.66 -9.86 1.09
N VAL A 41 -30.65 -9.09 0.69
CA VAL A 41 -30.79 -7.63 0.50
C VAL A 41 -31.22 -7.26 -0.92
N GLU A 42 -32.03 -6.22 -1.04
CA GLU A 42 -32.46 -5.68 -2.33
C GLU A 42 -31.28 -5.09 -3.13
N GLU A 43 -31.33 -5.22 -4.45
CA GLU A 43 -30.36 -4.56 -5.33
C GLU A 43 -30.40 -3.05 -5.15
N GLY A 44 -29.22 -2.43 -5.13
CA GLY A 44 -29.09 -1.00 -4.85
C GLY A 44 -29.02 -0.64 -3.36
N THR A 45 -29.09 -1.63 -2.47
CA THR A 45 -28.83 -1.41 -1.03
C THR A 45 -27.43 -0.87 -0.80
N VAL A 46 -27.33 0.22 -0.02
CA VAL A 46 -26.05 0.84 0.35
C VAL A 46 -25.36 -0.02 1.42
N VAL A 47 -24.20 -0.56 1.09
CA VAL A 47 -23.42 -1.44 2.00
C VAL A 47 -22.52 -0.66 2.96
N GLY A 48 -21.96 0.49 2.53
CA GLY A 48 -21.03 1.27 3.34
C GLY A 48 -20.51 2.52 2.63
N ASN A 49 -19.83 3.40 3.37
CA ASN A 49 -19.24 4.63 2.85
C ASN A 49 -17.71 4.57 2.89
N VAL A 50 -17.14 3.97 1.87
CA VAL A 50 -15.68 3.75 1.74
C VAL A 50 -14.89 5.06 1.81
N ALA A 51 -15.42 6.16 1.27
CA ALA A 51 -14.72 7.45 1.29
C ALA A 51 -14.56 7.96 2.73
N LYS A 52 -15.63 7.90 3.54
CA LYS A 52 -15.58 8.29 4.96
C LYS A 52 -14.67 7.37 5.76
N ASP A 53 -14.76 6.06 5.52
CA ASP A 53 -14.01 5.06 6.30
C ASP A 53 -12.50 5.15 6.04
N LEU A 54 -12.09 5.59 4.84
CA LEU A 54 -10.69 5.89 4.51
C LEU A 54 -10.25 7.32 4.89
N GLY A 55 -11.13 8.13 5.48
CA GLY A 55 -10.85 9.54 5.80
C GLY A 55 -10.64 10.42 4.56
N LEU A 56 -11.22 10.04 3.43
CA LEU A 56 -11.08 10.74 2.16
C LEU A 56 -12.21 11.76 1.99
N ASP A 57 -11.83 12.98 1.62
CA ASP A 57 -12.77 14.03 1.24
C ASP A 57 -13.13 13.90 -0.25
N VAL A 58 -14.43 13.90 -0.56
CA VAL A 58 -14.95 13.66 -1.92
C VAL A 58 -14.49 14.73 -2.91
N ALA A 59 -14.34 15.98 -2.48
CA ALA A 59 -13.81 17.03 -3.35
C ALA A 59 -12.33 16.74 -3.68
N SER A 60 -11.54 16.36 -2.68
CA SER A 60 -10.13 15.97 -2.88
C SER A 60 -9.93 14.73 -3.77
N LEU A 61 -10.90 13.80 -3.80
CA LEU A 61 -10.85 12.61 -4.66
C LEU A 61 -10.83 12.99 -6.15
N THR A 62 -11.63 14.00 -6.51
CA THR A 62 -11.74 14.48 -7.90
C THR A 62 -10.44 15.18 -8.32
N ASP A 63 -9.92 16.07 -7.46
CA ASP A 63 -8.67 16.80 -7.71
C ASP A 63 -7.47 15.86 -7.89
N ARG A 64 -7.43 14.78 -7.12
CA ARG A 64 -6.38 13.76 -7.17
C ARG A 64 -6.56 12.71 -8.27
N ARG A 65 -7.62 12.81 -9.09
CA ARG A 65 -7.99 11.81 -10.11
C ARG A 65 -8.09 10.39 -9.53
N PHE A 66 -8.63 10.28 -8.31
CA PHE A 66 -8.86 8.98 -7.69
C PHE A 66 -9.91 8.20 -8.49
N ARG A 67 -9.69 6.91 -8.74
CA ARG A 67 -10.58 6.08 -9.56
C ARG A 67 -10.98 4.82 -8.81
N VAL A 68 -12.27 4.53 -8.83
CA VAL A 68 -12.79 3.21 -8.41
C VAL A 68 -12.61 2.24 -9.57
N VAL A 69 -11.93 1.13 -9.32
CA VAL A 69 -11.75 0.03 -10.27
C VAL A 69 -12.47 -1.20 -9.73
N SER A 70 -13.31 -1.82 -10.54
CA SER A 70 -13.85 -3.14 -10.20
C SER A 70 -12.71 -4.16 -10.27
N GLY A 71 -12.65 -5.07 -9.30
CA GLY A 71 -11.76 -6.24 -9.40
C GLY A 71 -12.04 -7.02 -10.68
N SER A 72 -11.02 -7.70 -11.21
CA SER A 72 -11.17 -8.55 -12.40
C SER A 72 -12.29 -9.57 -12.15
N LYS A 73 -13.24 -9.66 -13.09
CA LYS A 73 -13.95 -10.92 -13.29
C LYS A 73 -12.88 -11.96 -13.63
N ASP A 74 -13.05 -13.16 -13.09
CA ASP A 74 -12.30 -14.37 -13.46
C ASP A 74 -11.02 -14.63 -12.64
N ALA A 75 -11.15 -15.55 -11.68
CA ALA A 75 -10.45 -16.83 -11.69
C ALA A 75 -11.46 -17.93 -11.32
#